data_AF-A0A931RTM1-F1
#
_entry.id   AF-A0A931RTM1-F1
#
_cell.length_a   1.000
_cell.length_b   1.000
_cell.length_c   1.000
_cell.angle_alpha   90.00
_cell.angle_beta   90.00
_cell.angle_gamma   90.00
#
_symmetry.space_group_name_H-M   'P 1'
#
loop_
_entity.id
_entity.type
_entity.pdbx_description
1 polymer ?
#
loop_
_entity_poly.entity_id
_entity_poly.type
_entity_poly.pdbx_seq_one_letter_code
_entity_poly.pdbx_strand_id
1 'polypeptide(L)'
;MFFKILPRRIQVDKNKDFGLLFWVHIFVLCLMYFSPFLFSWKIVFAGILAYYLQLLIFGGCVLTIKELGAERKEGFNAYYLRKMGFRVNERKLKITLNVIVPSAILIFALIWQVALKRSPLF
;
A
#
# COMPACT_ATOMS: atom_id res chain seq x y z
N MET A 1 37.89 12.82 19.90
CA MET A 1 36.75 12.05 20.41
C MET A 1 35.51 12.42 19.60
N PHE A 2 35.33 11.84 18.40
CA PHE A 2 34.20 12.11 17.51
C PHE A 2 33.71 10.77 16.95
N PHE A 3 32.95 10.04 17.75
CA PHE A 3 32.19 8.89 17.25
C PHE A 3 31.02 9.43 16.43
N LYS A 4 31.21 9.49 15.11
CA LYS A 4 30.10 9.52 14.14
C LYS A 4 29.27 8.27 14.40
N ILE A 5 28.13 8.46 15.06
CA ILE A 5 27.04 7.48 15.10
C ILE A 5 26.52 7.40 13.66
N LEU A 6 27.10 6.50 12.87
CA LEU A 6 26.56 6.15 11.57
C LEU A 6 25.16 5.57 11.80
N PRO A 7 24.12 6.04 11.06
CA PRO A 7 22.80 5.46 11.17
C PRO A 7 22.91 3.98 10.78
N ARG A 8 22.45 3.12 11.71
CA ARG A 8 22.29 1.67 11.58
C ARG A 8 21.99 1.33 10.11
N ARG A 9 23.00 0.81 9.41
CA ARG A 9 22.87 0.34 8.03
C ARG A 9 21.63 -0.51 7.97
N ILE A 10 20.72 -0.17 7.05
CA ILE A 10 19.68 -1.07 6.58
C ILE A 10 20.43 -2.35 6.18
N GLN A 11 20.41 -3.38 7.03
CA GLN A 11 20.77 -4.72 6.61
C GLN A 11 19.70 -5.12 5.62
N VAL A 12 19.99 -4.82 4.36
CA VAL A 12 19.29 -5.31 3.18
C VAL A 12 19.62 -6.80 3.17
N ASP A 13 18.70 -7.59 3.70
CA ASP A 13 18.79 -9.04 3.61
C ASP A 13 18.77 -9.38 2.12
N LYS A 14 19.93 -9.71 1.58
CA LYS A 14 20.07 -10.27 0.24
C LYS A 14 19.41 -11.64 0.29
N ASN A 15 18.11 -11.74 0.06
CA ASN A 15 17.49 -12.91 -0.58
C ASN A 15 16.01 -12.60 -0.88
N LYS A 16 15.75 -12.22 -2.14
CA LYS A 16 14.42 -12.04 -2.78
C LYS A 16 13.67 -10.73 -2.53
N ASP A 17 14.37 -9.62 -2.48
CA ASP A 17 13.80 -8.25 -2.50
C ASP A 17 12.90 -7.94 -3.72
N PHE A 18 12.87 -8.80 -4.74
CA PHE A 18 11.97 -8.68 -5.89
C PHE A 18 11.39 -10.06 -6.24
N GLY A 19 11.03 -10.83 -5.20
CA GLY A 19 10.42 -12.15 -5.37
C GLY A 19 9.00 -12.10 -5.93
N LEU A 20 8.38 -13.27 -6.08
CA LEU A 20 6.99 -13.38 -6.53
C LEU A 20 6.01 -12.56 -5.67
N LEU A 21 6.24 -12.51 -4.35
CA LEU A 21 5.40 -11.73 -3.44
C LEU A 21 5.40 -10.23 -3.76
N PHE A 22 6.55 -9.66 -4.13
CA PHE A 22 6.65 -8.26 -4.55
C PHE A 22 5.76 -7.97 -5.76
N TRP A 23 5.85 -8.82 -6.79
CA TRP A 23 5.04 -8.69 -8.01
C TRP A 23 3.55 -8.86 -7.74
N VAL A 24 3.17 -9.84 -6.91
CA VAL A 24 1.78 -10.00 -6.48
C VAL A 24 1.29 -8.77 -5.71
N HIS A 25 2.13 -8.19 -4.83
CA HIS A 25 1.78 -6.99 -4.08
C HIS A 25 1.53 -5.81 -5.01
N ILE A 26 2.42 -5.57 -5.97
CA ILE A 26 2.25 -4.53 -6.99
C ILE A 26 0.99 -4.79 -7.81
N PHE A 27 0.74 -6.03 -8.21
CA PHE A 27 -0.45 -6.39 -8.97
C PHE A 27 -1.75 -6.06 -8.21
N VAL A 28 -1.82 -6.41 -6.92
CA VAL A 28 -2.97 -6.06 -6.07
C VAL A 28 -3.12 -4.55 -5.91
N LEU A 29 -2.01 -3.81 -5.75
CA LEU A 29 -2.05 -2.35 -5.70
C LEU A 29 -2.58 -1.76 -7.02
N CYS A 30 -2.09 -2.24 -8.17
CA CYS A 30 -2.60 -1.84 -9.48
C CYS A 30 -4.09 -2.11 -9.59
N LEU A 31 -4.56 -3.31 -9.23
CA LEU A 31 -5.99 -3.61 -9.21
C LEU A 31 -6.79 -2.65 -8.33
N MET A 32 -6.25 -2.26 -7.17
CA MET A 32 -6.89 -1.28 -6.29
C MET A 32 -6.97 0.11 -6.93
N TYR A 33 -5.90 0.58 -7.58
CA TYR A 33 -5.90 1.86 -8.29
C TYR A 33 -6.80 1.87 -9.53
N PHE A 34 -6.92 0.74 -10.25
CA PHE A 34 -7.80 0.60 -11.41
C PHE A 34 -9.22 0.16 -11.04
N SER A 35 -9.48 -0.15 -9.77
CA SER A 35 -10.79 -0.58 -9.27
C SER A 35 -11.98 0.30 -9.66
N PRO A 36 -11.92 1.65 -9.70
CA PRO A 36 -13.07 2.47 -10.06
C PRO A 36 -13.52 2.31 -11.53
N PHE A 37 -12.63 1.82 -12.40
CA PHE A 37 -12.93 1.53 -13.81
C PHE A 37 -13.38 0.08 -14.01
N LEU A 38 -12.77 -0.83 -13.26
CA LEU A 38 -12.98 -2.27 -13.38
C LEU A 38 -14.26 -2.73 -12.69
N PHE A 39 -14.55 -2.25 -11.48
CA PHE A 39 -15.58 -2.80 -10.62
C PHE A 39 -16.61 -1.75 -10.19
N SER A 40 -17.84 -2.20 -9.89
CA SER A 40 -18.84 -1.33 -9.27
C SER A 40 -18.37 -0.68 -7.95
N TRP A 41 -18.82 0.55 -7.69
CA TRP A 41 -18.47 1.32 -6.48
C TRP A 41 -18.78 0.57 -5.18
N LYS A 42 -19.78 -0.35 -5.20
CA LYS A 42 -20.10 -1.24 -4.07
C LYS A 42 -18.97 -2.21 -3.78
N ILE A 43 -18.39 -2.81 -4.81
CA ILE A 43 -17.23 -3.72 -4.69
C ILE A 43 -16.01 -2.93 -4.25
N VAL A 44 -15.77 -1.74 -4.82
CA VAL A 44 -14.69 -0.85 -4.39
C VAL A 44 -14.80 -0.51 -2.90
N PHE A 45 -16.00 -0.14 -2.45
CA PHE A 45 -16.27 0.12 -1.03
C PHE A 45 -16.03 -1.10 -0.15
N ALA A 46 -16.54 -2.28 -0.56
CA ALA A 46 -16.31 -3.52 0.16
C ALA A 46 -14.82 -3.90 0.23
N GLY A 47 -14.06 -3.67 -0.85
CA GLY A 47 -12.61 -3.89 -0.88
C GLY A 47 -11.85 -2.95 0.06
N ILE A 48 -12.22 -1.67 0.10
CA ILE A 48 -11.66 -0.71 1.06
C ILE A 48 -11.98 -1.14 2.50
N LEU A 49 -13.20 -1.58 2.77
CA LEU A 49 -13.59 -2.06 4.09
C LEU A 49 -12.80 -3.31 4.49
N ALA A 50 -12.64 -4.27 3.58
CA ALA A 50 -11.81 -5.45 3.79
C ALA A 50 -10.34 -5.10 4.04
N TYR A 51 -9.81 -4.09 3.34
CA TYR A 51 -8.46 -3.57 3.58
C TYR A 51 -8.29 -2.98 4.99
N TYR A 52 -9.23 -2.17 5.46
CA TYR A 52 -9.21 -1.66 6.84
C TYR A 52 -9.36 -2.78 7.87
N LEU A 53 -10.23 -3.75 7.62
CA LEU A 53 -10.40 -4.89 8.48
C LEU A 53 -9.09 -5.71 8.59
N GLN A 54 -8.41 -5.91 7.46
CA GLN A 54 -7.09 -6.53 7.44
C GLN A 54 -6.07 -5.74 8.26
N LEU A 55 -6.00 -4.41 8.09
CA LEU A 55 -5.12 -3.55 8.89
C LEU A 55 -5.40 -3.66 10.39
N LEU A 56 -6.67 -3.79 10.77
CA LEU A 56 -7.08 -3.90 12.17
C LEU A 56 -6.73 -5.25 12.78
N ILE A 57 -6.93 -6.35 12.04
CA ILE A 57 -6.63 -7.72 12.52
C ILE A 57 -5.12 -8.00 12.56
N PHE A 58 -4.39 -7.60 11.52
CA PHE A 58 -2.98 -7.95 11.36
C PHE A 58 -2.01 -6.82 11.71
N GLY A 59 -2.51 -5.62 12.04
CA GLY A 59 -1.68 -4.43 12.31
C GLY A 59 -0.93 -3.88 11.08
N GLY A 60 -1.20 -4.42 9.89
CA GLY A 60 -0.48 -4.14 8.65
C GLY A 60 -1.07 -4.88 7.46
N CYS A 61 -0.49 -4.68 6.27
CA CYS A 61 -0.86 -5.47 5.10
C CYS A 61 -0.24 -6.87 5.21
N VAL A 62 -1.05 -7.92 5.05
CA VAL A 62 -0.60 -9.33 5.17
C VAL A 62 0.55 -9.63 4.21
N LEU A 63 0.51 -9.07 3.00
CA LEU A 63 1.59 -9.25 2.02
C LEU A 63 2.88 -8.59 2.50
N THR A 64 2.82 -7.39 3.08
CA THR A 64 4.01 -6.73 3.66
C THR A 64 4.61 -7.59 4.77
N ILE A 65 3.78 -8.16 5.64
CA ILE A 65 4.24 -8.99 6.77
C ILE A 65 4.95 -10.25 6.24
N LYS A 66 4.40 -10.89 5.20
CA LYS A 66 5.00 -12.07 4.57
C LYS A 66 6.29 -11.73 3.80
N GLU A 67 6.37 -10.55 3.21
CA GLU A 67 7.49 -10.14 2.35
C GLU A 67 8.67 -9.59 3.17
N LEU A 68 8.40 -8.76 4.18
CA LEU A 68 9.42 -8.06 4.97
C LEU A 68 9.65 -8.67 6.37
N GLY A 69 8.80 -9.61 6.78
CA GLY A 69 8.78 -10.21 8.11
C GLY A 69 7.98 -9.38 9.14
N ALA A 70 7.35 -10.06 10.10
CA ALA A 70 6.53 -9.44 11.14
C ALA A 70 7.31 -8.49 12.07
N GLU A 71 8.62 -8.66 12.18
CA GLU A 71 9.52 -7.83 12.98
C GLU A 71 9.71 -6.42 12.36
N ARG A 72 9.49 -6.25 11.05
CA ARG A 72 9.65 -4.94 10.40
C ARG A 72 8.35 -4.13 10.50
N LYS A 73 8.41 -3.01 11.21
CA LYS A 73 7.29 -2.04 11.35
C LYS A 73 7.10 -1.12 10.13
N GLU A 74 7.98 -1.24 9.13
CA GLU A 74 7.94 -0.43 7.91
C GLU A 74 6.94 -1.02 6.91
N GLY A 75 6.12 -0.15 6.28
CA GLY A 75 5.21 -0.57 5.22
C GLY A 75 5.95 -0.80 3.90
N PHE A 76 5.39 -1.65 3.02
CA PHE A 76 5.92 -1.96 1.69
C PHE A 76 6.44 -0.71 0.94
N ASN A 77 5.58 0.28 0.76
CA ASN A 77 5.93 1.53 0.08
C ASN A 77 7.07 2.28 0.76
N ALA A 78 7.09 2.31 2.10
CA ALA A 78 8.14 3.00 2.86
C ALA A 78 9.50 2.32 2.66
N TYR A 79 9.51 0.99 2.71
CA TYR A 79 10.70 0.17 2.52
C TYR A 79 11.31 0.38 1.13
N TYR A 80 10.52 0.21 0.06
CA TYR A 80 11.03 0.36 -1.31
C TYR A 80 11.41 1.80 -1.67
N LEU A 81 10.64 2.80 -1.21
CA LEU A 81 11.01 4.21 -1.43
C LEU A 81 12.33 4.57 -0.73
N ARG A 82 12.55 4.10 0.51
CA ARG A 82 13.84 4.27 1.21
C ARG A 82 14.97 3.56 0.50
N LYS A 83 14.72 2.36 0.00
CA LYS A 83 15.69 1.58 -0.76
C LYS A 83 16.13 2.28 -2.05
N MET A 84 15.23 3.02 -2.70
CA MET A 84 15.54 3.87 -3.85
C MET A 84 16.25 5.19 -3.49
N GLY A 85 16.58 5.41 -2.21
CA GLY A 85 17.32 6.60 -1.76
C GLY A 85 16.44 7.78 -1.32
N PHE A 86 15.11 7.62 -1.30
CA PHE A 86 14.22 8.70 -0.86
C PHE A 86 14.12 8.78 0.67
N ARG A 87 14.09 10.01 1.20
CA ARG A 87 13.82 10.27 2.62
C ARG A 87 12.31 10.24 2.89
N VAL A 88 11.82 9.07 3.29
CA VAL A 88 10.38 8.85 3.54
C VAL A 88 10.01 9.17 4.99
N ASN A 89 9.02 10.06 5.15
CA ASN A 89 8.31 10.25 6.42
C ASN A 89 7.18 9.22 6.53
N GLU A 90 7.40 8.17 7.33
CA GLU A 90 6.46 7.04 7.48
C GLU A 90 5.08 7.46 7.98
N ARG A 91 4.98 8.47 8.86
CA ARG A 91 3.69 8.94 9.37
C ARG A 91 2.87 9.56 8.23
N LYS A 92 3.50 10.44 7.44
CA LYS A 92 2.83 11.07 6.28
C LYS A 92 2.44 10.00 5.26
N LEU A 93 3.36 9.09 4.93
CA LEU A 93 3.10 8.04 3.96
C LEU A 93 1.97 7.09 4.40
N LYS A 94 1.92 6.70 5.68
CA LYS A 94 0.83 5.89 6.22
C LYS A 94 -0.51 6.60 6.11
N ILE A 95 -0.58 7.90 6.45
CA ILE A 95 -1.82 8.68 6.30
C ILE A 95 -2.22 8.76 4.82
N THR A 96 -1.28 9.01 3.92
CA THR A 96 -1.56 9.06 2.49
C THR A 96 -2.13 7.74 1.98
N LEU A 97 -1.48 6.61 2.29
CA LEU A 97 -1.90 5.30 1.78
C LEU A 97 -3.14 4.74 2.49
N ASN A 98 -3.33 5.04 3.76
CA ASN A 98 -4.44 4.48 4.54
C ASN A 98 -5.66 5.38 4.61
N VAL A 99 -5.57 6.65 4.22
CA VAL A 99 -6.71 7.58 4.33
C VAL A 99 -6.93 8.31 3.01
N ILE A 100 -5.89 8.96 2.48
CA ILE A 100 -6.04 9.82 1.29
C ILE A 100 -6.33 8.97 0.05
N VAL A 101 -5.53 7.94 -0.21
CA VAL A 101 -5.66 7.09 -1.41
C VAL A 101 -7.00 6.33 -1.43
N PRO A 102 -7.43 5.60 -0.38
CA PRO A 102 -8.71 4.88 -0.40
C PRO A 102 -9.90 5.83 -0.53
N SER A 103 -9.88 6.96 0.18
CA SER A 103 -10.94 7.98 0.08
C SER A 103 -11.00 8.58 -1.32
N ALA A 104 -9.85 8.92 -1.91
CA ALA A 104 -9.78 9.47 -3.26
C ALA A 104 -10.31 8.47 -4.30
N ILE A 105 -9.94 7.19 -4.19
CA ILE A 105 -10.43 6.13 -5.08
C ILE A 105 -11.95 5.97 -4.96
N LEU A 106 -12.49 5.95 -3.75
CA LEU A 106 -13.93 5.82 -3.53
C LEU A 106 -14.71 7.04 -4.06
N ILE A 107 -14.24 8.25 -3.75
CA ILE A 107 -14.86 9.49 -4.25
C ILE A 107 -14.83 9.51 -5.77
N PHE A 108 -13.69 9.14 -6.37
CA PHE A 108 -13.56 9.05 -7.82
C PHE A 108 -14.51 7.99 -8.41
N ALA A 109 -14.61 6.81 -7.80
CA ALA A 109 -15.55 5.76 -8.21
C ALA A 109 -17.01 6.26 -8.19
N LEU A 110 -17.39 6.98 -7.13
CA LEU A 110 -18.74 7.54 -7.00
C LEU A 110 -19.01 8.63 -8.04
N ILE A 111 -18.09 9.56 -8.26
CA ILE A 111 -18.25 10.60 -9.28
C ILE A 111 -18.34 9.95 -10.67
N TRP A 112 -17.46 9.00 -10.97
CA TRP A 112 -17.40 8.35 -12.27
C TRP A 112 -18.64 7.50 -12.56
N GLN A 113 -19.08 6.68 -11.61
CA GLN A 113 -20.16 5.73 -11.85
C GLN A 113 -21.55 6.31 -11.56
N VAL A 114 -21.67 7.16 -10.53
CA VAL A 114 -22.96 7.72 -10.11
C VAL A 114 -23.25 9.04 -10.82
N ALA A 115 -22.30 9.99 -10.81
CA ALA A 115 -22.54 11.32 -11.40
C ALA A 115 -22.45 11.30 -12.93
N LEU A 116 -21.44 10.62 -13.50
CA LEU A 116 -21.27 10.50 -14.96
C LEU A 116 -22.04 9.32 -15.57
N LYS A 117 -22.77 8.54 -14.75
CA LYS A 117 -23.55 7.35 -15.15
C LYS A 117 -22.75 6.36 -16.01
N ARG A 118 -21.43 6.30 -15.85
CA ARG A 118 -20.58 5.35 -16.57
C ARG A 118 -20.67 3.99 -15.92
N SER A 119 -21.06 2.98 -16.69
CA SER A 119 -21.07 1.59 -16.25
C SER A 119 -19.64 1.10 -16.00
N PRO A 120 -19.35 0.45 -14.87
CA PRO A 120 -18.09 -0.27 -14.69
C PRO A 120 -18.01 -1.45 -15.67
N LEU A 121 -16.80 -1.92 -15.95
CA LEU A 121 -16.58 -3.06 -16.85
C LEU A 121 -17.12 -4.39 -16.27
N PHE A 122 -17.11 -4.53 -14.93
CA PHE A 122 -17.57 -5.70 -14.17
C PHE A 122 -18.42 -5.31 -12.95
#